data_AF-A0A0F8Y4I3-F1
#
_entry.id   AF-A0A0F8Y4I3-F1
#
_cell.length_a   1.000
_cell.length_b   1.000
_cell.length_c   1.000
_cell.angle_alpha   90.00
_cell.angle_beta   90.00
_cell.angle_gamma   90.00
#
_symmetry.space_group_name_H-M   'P 1'
#
loop_
_entity.id
_entity.type
_entity.pdbx_description
1 polymer ?
#
loop_
_entity_poly.entity_id
_entity_poly.type
_entity_poly.pdbx_seq_one_letter_code
_entity_poly.pdbx_strand_id
1 'polypeptide(L)'
;MSYYTKCIDCREEFTQEECLKANCCPACKSVGIPLVQADDIQIKVNWHELRVLTMWAEFWAQHQSSNNPESIGMKQTVKSIATAMQDQFPSRSSLTMAGELADVKVHFPDMEVTGPIQPEPRKKIH
;
A
#
# COMPACT_ATOMS: atom_id res chain seq x y z
N MET A 1 15.16 12.16 13.97
CA MET A 1 16.26 11.63 13.13
C MET A 1 15.85 11.85 11.69
N SER A 2 16.74 12.38 10.83
CA SER A 2 16.47 12.46 9.39
C SER A 2 16.84 11.11 8.79
N TYR A 3 15.91 10.46 8.11
CA TYR A 3 16.23 9.29 7.28
C TYR A 3 16.75 9.79 5.93
N TYR A 4 17.31 8.90 5.11
CA TYR A 4 17.72 9.25 3.74
C TYR A 4 16.67 8.76 2.75
N THR A 5 16.14 7.57 2.97
CA THR A 5 15.19 6.93 2.06
C THR A 5 14.26 5.97 2.77
N LYS A 6 13.18 5.55 2.09
CA LYS A 6 12.25 4.50 2.57
C LYS A 6 12.11 3.40 1.54
N CYS A 7 11.83 2.18 1.99
CA CYS A 7 11.40 1.13 1.08
C CYS A 7 10.02 1.43 0.49
N ILE A 8 9.85 1.26 -0.82
CA ILE A 8 8.54 1.43 -1.49
C ILE A 8 7.48 0.42 -1.02
N ASP A 9 7.91 -0.79 -0.65
CA ASP A 9 7.02 -1.90 -0.27
C ASP A 9 6.74 -2.00 1.22
N CYS A 10 7.76 -1.86 2.08
CA CYS A 10 7.56 -1.98 3.54
C CYS A 10 7.57 -0.64 4.28
N ARG A 11 7.92 0.46 3.61
CA ARG A 11 7.97 1.82 4.17
C ARG A 11 8.97 2.03 5.31
N GLU A 12 9.75 1.01 5.67
CA GLU A 12 10.86 1.12 6.61
C GLU A 12 11.83 2.23 6.17
N GLU A 13 12.24 3.04 7.14
CA GLU A 13 13.12 4.19 6.97
C GLU A 13 14.58 3.74 7.16
N PHE A 14 15.46 4.19 6.25
CA PHE A 14 16.88 3.84 6.29
C PHE A 14 17.76 5.08 6.22
N THR A 15 18.87 5.01 6.95
CA THR A 15 19.96 5.99 6.88
C THR A 15 20.78 5.81 5.61
N GLN A 16 21.54 6.83 5.22
CA GLN A 16 22.42 6.76 4.05
C GLN A 16 23.46 5.63 4.18
N GLU A 17 23.98 5.39 5.40
CA GLU A 17 24.97 4.35 5.66
C GLU A 17 24.42 2.92 5.48
N GLU A 18 23.17 2.70 5.88
CA GLU A 18 22.47 1.42 5.67
C GLU A 18 22.24 1.16 4.19
N CYS A 19 21.89 2.21 3.43
CA CYS A 19 21.68 2.10 1.98
C CYS A 19 22.97 1.80 1.21
N LEU A 20 24.10 2.41 1.59
CA LEU A 20 25.39 2.19 0.91
C LEU A 20 25.90 0.74 1.03
N LYS A 21 25.43 -0.01 2.03
CA LYS A 21 25.86 -1.39 2.31
C LYS A 21 24.87 -2.45 1.82
N ALA A 22 23.73 -2.05 1.23
CA ALA A 22 22.63 -2.94 0.92
C ALA A 22 22.31 -2.96 -0.59
N ASN A 23 22.10 -4.15 -1.15
CA ASN A 23 21.65 -4.34 -2.55
C ASN A 23 20.13 -4.52 -2.67
N CYS A 24 19.42 -4.57 -1.54
CA CYS A 24 17.97 -4.69 -1.44
C CYS A 24 17.53 -4.11 -0.10
N CYS A 25 16.24 -3.88 0.08
CA CYS A 25 15.68 -3.44 1.36
C CYS A 25 16.09 -4.41 2.49
N PRO A 26 16.80 -3.95 3.54
CA PRO A 26 17.22 -4.82 4.64
C PRO A 26 16.06 -5.53 5.34
N ALA A 27 14.89 -4.87 5.44
CA ALA A 27 13.70 -5.37 6.14
C ALA A 27 12.89 -6.38 5.33
N CYS A 28 12.48 -6.05 4.10
CA CYS A 28 11.59 -6.91 3.30
C CYS A 28 12.25 -7.56 2.07
N LYS A 29 13.56 -7.34 1.85
CA LYS A 29 14.33 -7.84 0.70
C LYS A 29 13.86 -7.37 -0.68
N SER A 30 12.98 -6.38 -0.72
CA SER A 30 12.57 -5.72 -1.98
C SER A 30 13.77 -5.12 -2.71
N VAL A 31 13.81 -5.31 -4.03
CA VAL A 31 14.76 -4.68 -4.96
C VAL A 31 14.14 -3.46 -5.66
N GLY A 32 12.99 -2.99 -5.19
CA GLY A 32 12.31 -1.82 -5.74
C GLY A 32 13.11 -0.53 -5.56
N ILE A 33 12.79 0.47 -6.38
CA ILE A 33 13.41 1.81 -6.29
C ILE A 33 13.01 2.44 -4.95
N PRO A 34 13.97 2.84 -4.11
CA PRO A 34 13.69 3.39 -2.80
C PRO A 34 13.17 4.83 -2.91
N LEU A 35 12.34 5.24 -1.95
CA LEU A 35 11.70 6.56 -1.90
C LEU A 35 12.64 7.55 -1.22
N VAL A 36 13.20 8.51 -1.96
CA VAL A 36 14.17 9.46 -1.41
C VAL A 36 13.42 10.58 -0.67
N GLN A 37 13.81 10.88 0.57
CA GLN A 37 13.12 11.88 1.39
C GLN A 37 13.13 13.28 0.75
N ALA A 38 14.19 13.61 0.01
CA ALA A 38 14.32 14.89 -0.68
C ALA A 38 13.22 15.14 -1.74
N ASP A 39 12.56 14.07 -2.21
CA ASP A 39 11.50 14.13 -3.22
C ASP A 39 10.09 14.16 -2.59
N ASP A 40 9.98 14.18 -1.26
CA ASP A 40 8.68 14.23 -0.58
C ASP A 40 7.96 15.56 -0.89
N ILE A 41 6.74 15.45 -1.42
CA ILE A 41 5.87 16.60 -1.71
C ILE A 41 4.56 16.52 -0.91
N GLN A 42 4.02 17.69 -0.56
CA GLN A 42 2.72 17.80 0.10
C GLN A 42 1.65 18.24 -0.90
N ILE A 43 0.58 17.45 -0.98
CA ILE A 43 -0.59 17.75 -1.83
C ILE A 43 -1.81 17.88 -0.93
N LYS A 44 -2.57 18.99 -1.09
CA LYS A 44 -3.85 19.15 -0.40
C LYS A 44 -4.93 18.40 -1.17
N VAL A 45 -5.43 17.33 -0.57
CA VAL A 45 -6.50 16.48 -1.11
C VAL A 45 -7.44 16.11 0.04
N ASN A 46 -8.73 16.01 -0.23
CA ASN A 46 -9.69 15.56 0.78
C ASN A 46 -9.79 14.02 0.81
N TRP A 47 -10.41 13.47 1.86
CA TRP A 47 -10.47 12.02 2.04
C TRP A 47 -11.26 11.29 0.94
N HIS A 48 -12.30 11.91 0.41
CA HIS A 48 -13.13 11.32 -0.65
C HIS A 48 -12.38 11.28 -1.99
N GLU A 49 -11.69 12.37 -2.35
CA GLU A 49 -10.79 12.42 -3.50
C GLU A 49 -9.70 11.36 -3.38
N LEU A 50 -9.12 11.22 -2.18
CA LEU A 50 -8.10 10.21 -1.93
C LEU A 50 -8.64 8.79 -2.16
N ARG A 51 -9.84 8.48 -1.66
CA ARG A 51 -10.53 7.18 -1.90
C ARG A 51 -10.71 6.90 -3.39
N VAL A 52 -11.17 7.88 -4.16
CA VAL A 52 -11.35 7.71 -5.61
C VAL A 52 -10.02 7.36 -6.28
N LEU A 53 -8.95 8.07 -5.93
CA LEU A 53 -7.62 7.84 -6.49
C LEU A 53 -7.06 6.47 -6.10
N THR A 54 -7.17 6.07 -4.84
CA THR A 54 -6.63 4.79 -4.35
C THR A 54 -7.42 3.60 -4.83
N MET A 55 -8.75 3.69 -4.95
CA MET A 55 -9.58 2.65 -5.58
C MET A 55 -9.28 2.49 -7.07
N TRP A 56 -9.14 3.61 -7.79
CA TRP A 56 -8.76 3.57 -9.20
C TRP A 56 -7.37 2.94 -9.39
N ALA A 57 -6.41 3.33 -8.57
CA ALA A 57 -5.06 2.76 -8.60
C ALA A 57 -5.05 1.26 -8.26
N GLU A 58 -5.85 0.83 -7.28
CA GLU A 58 -6.01 -0.58 -6.93
C GLU A 58 -6.58 -1.38 -8.10
N PHE A 59 -7.67 -0.89 -8.70
CA PHE A 59 -8.30 -1.52 -9.85
C PHE A 59 -7.33 -1.61 -11.05
N TRP A 60 -6.60 -0.53 -11.33
CA TRP A 60 -5.61 -0.51 -12.40
C TRP A 60 -4.46 -1.49 -12.15
N ALA A 61 -3.88 -1.47 -10.95
CA ALA A 61 -2.82 -2.41 -10.57
C ALA A 61 -3.30 -3.86 -10.65
N GLN A 62 -4.56 -4.13 -10.28
CA GLN A 62 -5.16 -5.44 -10.45
C GLN A 62 -5.26 -5.84 -11.91
N HIS A 63 -5.82 -4.97 -12.76
CA HIS A 63 -5.92 -5.22 -14.20
C HIS A 63 -4.55 -5.49 -14.84
N GLN A 64 -3.54 -4.69 -14.51
CA GLN A 64 -2.19 -4.88 -15.03
C GLN A 64 -1.55 -6.18 -14.54
N SER A 65 -1.65 -6.51 -13.25
CA SER A 65 -1.09 -7.75 -12.73
C SER A 65 -1.69 -9.03 -13.33
N SER A 66 -2.94 -8.96 -13.82
CA SER A 66 -3.60 -10.09 -14.48
C SER A 66 -3.17 -10.24 -15.94
N ASN A 67 -2.74 -9.14 -16.58
CA ASN A 67 -2.45 -9.08 -18.02
C ASN A 67 -0.94 -8.99 -18.33
N ASN A 68 -0.12 -8.64 -17.35
CA ASN A 68 1.32 -8.45 -17.50
C ASN A 68 2.09 -9.02 -16.27
N PRO A 69 2.80 -10.15 -16.44
CA PRO A 69 3.62 -10.76 -15.38
C PRO A 69 4.72 -9.85 -14.83
N GLU A 70 5.19 -8.87 -15.59
CA GLU A 70 6.21 -7.90 -15.12
C GLU A 70 5.61 -6.87 -14.15
N SER A 71 4.28 -6.79 -14.05
CA SER A 71 3.55 -5.82 -13.22
C SER A 71 3.18 -6.33 -11.82
N ILE A 72 3.71 -7.48 -11.38
CA ILE A 72 3.38 -8.10 -10.08
C ILE A 72 3.61 -7.13 -8.91
N GLY A 73 4.66 -6.31 -8.98
CA GLY A 73 5.00 -5.34 -7.93
C GLY A 73 3.97 -4.21 -7.76
N MET A 74 3.16 -3.90 -8.79
CA MET A 74 2.24 -2.76 -8.74
C MET A 74 1.16 -2.90 -7.66
N LYS A 75 0.63 -4.12 -7.49
CA LYS A 75 -0.35 -4.42 -6.43
C LYS A 75 0.23 -4.12 -5.05
N GLN A 76 1.46 -4.58 -4.80
CA GLN A 76 2.12 -4.37 -3.53
C GLN A 76 2.43 -2.89 -3.31
N THR A 77 2.92 -2.17 -4.33
CA THR A 77 3.17 -0.73 -4.26
C THR A 77 1.91 0.05 -3.89
N VAL A 78 0.79 -0.19 -4.58
CA VAL A 78 -0.49 0.50 -4.29
C VAL A 78 -0.98 0.19 -2.88
N LYS A 79 -0.92 -1.09 -2.47
CA LYS A 79 -1.27 -1.50 -1.10
C LYS A 79 -0.41 -0.77 -0.05
N SER A 80 0.89 -0.63 -0.33
CA SER A 80 1.84 0.01 0.59
C SER A 80 1.61 1.53 0.68
N ILE A 81 1.27 2.18 -0.43
CA ILE A 81 0.85 3.59 -0.47
C ILE A 81 -0.43 3.77 0.36
N ALA A 82 -1.48 2.99 0.06
CA ALA A 82 -2.77 3.11 0.72
C ALA A 82 -2.67 2.85 2.23
N THR A 83 -1.88 1.86 2.64
CA THR A 83 -1.63 1.57 4.06
C THR A 83 -0.94 2.76 4.75
N ALA A 84 0.13 3.29 4.17
CA ALA A 84 0.85 4.44 4.74
C ALA A 84 -0.03 5.70 4.86
N MET A 85 -0.96 5.90 3.93
CA MET A 85 -1.93 7.01 3.99
C MET A 85 -3.03 6.75 5.03
N GLN A 86 -3.51 5.51 5.13
CA GLN A 86 -4.54 5.11 6.10
C GLN A 86 -4.03 5.17 7.55
N ASP A 87 -2.77 4.79 7.78
CA ASP A 87 -2.14 4.80 9.11
C ASP A 87 -2.04 6.21 9.70
N GLN A 88 -1.99 7.24 8.85
CA GLN A 88 -2.04 8.64 9.28
C GLN A 88 -3.43 9.06 9.78
N PHE A 89 -4.49 8.35 9.36
CA PHE A 89 -5.89 8.65 9.68
C PHE A 89 -6.71 7.38 9.96
N PRO A 90 -6.38 6.61 11.03
CA PRO A 90 -6.93 5.27 11.25
C PRO A 90 -8.44 5.26 11.54
N SER A 91 -9.02 6.38 11.95
CA SER A 91 -10.45 6.52 12.22
C SER A 91 -11.30 6.79 10.97
N ARG A 92 -10.68 6.94 9.80
CA ARG A 92 -11.38 7.19 8.53
C ARG A 92 -11.71 5.87 7.83
N SER A 93 -12.71 5.90 6.96
CA SER A 93 -13.07 4.76 6.11
C SER A 93 -11.89 4.29 5.25
N SER A 94 -11.85 3.00 4.90
CA SER A 94 -10.85 2.43 4.00
C SER A 94 -10.61 3.26 2.73
N LEU A 95 -9.35 3.35 2.31
CA LEU A 95 -8.93 3.94 1.04
C LEU A 95 -9.07 2.97 -0.15
N THR A 96 -9.13 1.66 0.08
CA THR A 96 -9.21 0.67 -1.01
C THR A 96 -10.56 -0.03 -1.05
N MET A 97 -10.96 -0.50 -2.23
CA MET A 97 -12.18 -1.30 -2.41
C MET A 97 -12.05 -2.62 -1.65
N ALA A 98 -10.87 -3.25 -1.70
CA ALA A 98 -10.62 -4.46 -0.92
C ALA A 98 -10.81 -4.24 0.58
N GLY A 99 -10.37 -3.08 1.10
CA GLY A 99 -10.56 -2.74 2.50
C GLY A 99 -12.02 -2.45 2.85
N GLU A 100 -12.78 -1.81 1.96
CA GLU A 100 -14.23 -1.61 2.18
C GLU A 100 -15.00 -2.91 2.21
N LEU A 101 -14.68 -3.83 1.30
CA LEU A 101 -15.29 -5.17 1.30
C LEU A 101 -14.93 -5.94 2.57
N ALA A 102 -13.69 -5.77 3.08
CA ALA A 102 -13.30 -6.35 4.36
C ALA A 102 -14.09 -5.74 5.53
N ASP A 103 -14.28 -4.42 5.56
CA ASP A 103 -15.06 -3.73 6.59
C ASP A 103 -16.53 -4.19 6.55
N VAL A 104 -17.13 -4.29 5.36
CA VAL A 104 -18.51 -4.78 5.21
C VAL A 104 -18.63 -6.22 5.68
N LYS A 105 -17.66 -7.10 5.37
CA LYS A 105 -17.68 -8.50 5.81
C LYS A 105 -17.55 -8.64 7.34
N VAL A 106 -16.88 -7.71 8.02
CA VAL A 106 -16.85 -7.66 9.49
C VAL A 106 -18.24 -7.34 10.05
N HIS A 107 -19.01 -6.46 9.39
CA HIS A 107 -20.34 -6.07 9.83
C HIS A 107 -21.46 -7.02 9.37
N PHE A 108 -21.26 -7.72 8.25
CA PHE A 108 -22.22 -8.64 7.64
C PHE A 108 -21.51 -9.96 7.25
N PRO A 109 -21.24 -10.85 8.21
CA PRO A 109 -20.43 -12.05 7.98
C PRO A 109 -20.98 -13.01 6.93
N ASP A 110 -22.31 -13.07 6.81
CA ASP A 110 -23.02 -13.96 5.88
C ASP A 110 -23.16 -13.37 4.47
N MET A 111 -22.62 -12.17 4.24
CA MET A 111 -22.70 -11.52 2.94
C MET A 111 -21.77 -12.20 1.93
N GLU A 112 -22.34 -12.72 0.85
CA GLU A 112 -21.58 -13.16 -0.30
C GLU A 112 -21.10 -11.96 -1.10
N VAL A 113 -19.81 -11.66 -0.99
CA VAL A 113 -19.17 -10.63 -1.81
C VAL A 113 -18.86 -11.24 -3.19
N THR A 114 -19.75 -11.04 -4.16
CA THR A 114 -19.44 -11.31 -5.57
C THR A 114 -18.71 -10.11 -6.16
N GLY A 115 -17.42 -10.01 -5.87
CA GLY A 115 -16.51 -9.04 -6.46
C GLY A 115 -15.24 -9.74 -6.94
N PRO A 116 -14.40 -9.10 -7.78
CA PRO A 116 -13.16 -9.69 -8.28
C PRO A 116 -12.08 -9.95 -7.20
N ILE A 117 -12.42 -9.82 -5.91
CA ILE A 117 -11.48 -9.80 -4.79
C ILE A 117 -12.02 -10.68 -3.65
N GLN A 118 -11.27 -11.71 -3.27
CA GLN A 118 -11.39 -12.30 -1.94
C GLN A 118 -10.41 -11.59 -1.00
N PRO A 119 -10.87 -11.04 0.14
CA PRO A 119 -9.97 -10.42 1.09
C PRO A 119 -9.07 -11.48 1.73
N GLU A 120 -7.75 -11.31 1.64
CA GLU A 120 -6.83 -12.12 2.46
C GLU A 120 -6.97 -11.71 3.93
N PRO A 121 -7.07 -12.68 4.85
CA PRO A 121 -7.18 -12.39 6.28
C PRO A 121 -5.91 -11.70 6.78
N ARG A 122 -6.06 -10.56 7.47
CA ARG A 122 -4.96 -9.93 8.22
C ARG A 122 -4.48 -10.94 9.28
N LYS A 123 -3.25 -11.45 9.13
CA LYS A 123 -2.61 -12.23 10.20
C LYS A 123 -2.44 -11.31 11.41
N LYS A 124 -3.05 -11.69 12.54
CA LYS A 124 -2.77 -11.07 13.83
C LYS A 124 -1.33 -11.43 14.21
N ILE A 125 -0.49 -10.42 14.36
CA ILE A 125 0.82 -10.58 14.98
C ILE A 125 0.54 -10.71 16.48
N HIS A 126 0.94 -11.85 17.06
CA HIS A 126 0.88 -12.13 18.50
C HIS A 126 2.20 -11.72 19.16
#